data_AF-A0A1F2XTF1-F1
#
_entry.id   AF-A0A1F2XTF1-F1
#
_cell.length_a   1.000
_cell.length_b   1.000
_cell.length_c   1.000
_cell.angle_alpha   90.00
_cell.angle_beta   90.00
_cell.angle_gamma   90.00
#
_symmetry.space_group_name_H-M   'P 1'
#
loop_
_entity.id
_entity.type
_entity.pdbx_description
1 polymer ?
#
loop_
_entity_poly.entity_id
_entity_poly.type
_entity_poly.pdbx_seq_one_letter_code
_entity_poly.pdbx_strand_id
1 'polypeptide(L)' 'MRDDELGALEEFLSALSWVPVDEAVSRTAGLLARKHRAADSGIDDVDYLIAATALALDAELLTTNLHHFPMLPGLRPPY' A
#
# COMPACT_ATOMS: atom_id res chain seq x y z
N MET A 1 -18.49 3.01 -13.72
CA MET A 1 -17.94 4.36 -13.94
C MET A 1 -18.59 4.92 -15.17
N ARG A 2 -19.02 6.17 -15.10
CA ARG A 2 -19.49 6.93 -16.27
C ARG A 2 -18.25 7.41 -17.04
N ASP A 3 -18.39 7.69 -18.34
CA ASP A 3 -17.25 8.04 -19.19
C ASP A 3 -16.53 9.33 -18.76
N ASP A 4 -17.28 10.29 -18.21
CA ASP A 4 -16.77 11.54 -17.63
C ASP A 4 -15.96 11.31 -16.33
N GLU A 5 -16.38 10.34 -15.51
CA GLU A 5 -15.66 9.94 -14.29
C GLU A 5 -14.32 9.24 -14.63
N LEU A 6 -14.26 8.50 -15.74
CA LEU A 6 -13.03 7.82 -16.18
C LEU A 6 -11.96 8.82 -16.61
N GLY A 7 -12.32 9.82 -17.43
CA GLY A 7 -11.36 10.83 -17.89
C GLY A 7 -10.75 11.65 -16.76
N ALA A 8 -11.56 12.10 -15.80
CA ALA A 8 -11.06 12.82 -14.62
C ALA A 8 -10.16 11.94 -13.73
N LEU A 9 -10.46 10.65 -13.61
CA LEU A 9 -9.62 9.70 -12.87
C LEU A 9 -8.27 9.50 -13.54
N GLU A 10 -8.24 9.30 -14.86
CA GLU A 10 -7.00 9.13 -15.63
C GLU A 10 -6.11 10.38 -15.54
N GLU A 11 -6.70 11.57 -15.64
CA GLU A 11 -5.98 12.84 -15.46
C GLU A 11 -5.37 12.94 -14.05
N PHE A 12 -6.14 12.63 -13.01
CA PHE A 12 -5.63 12.63 -11.63
C PHE A 12 -4.46 11.63 -11.44
N LEU A 13 -4.60 10.40 -11.94
CA LEU A 13 -3.57 9.36 -11.82
C LEU A 13 -2.32 9.66 -12.66
N SER A 14 -2.42 10.50 -13.71
CA SER A 14 -1.28 10.89 -14.53
C SER A 14 -0.19 11.67 -13.76
N ALA A 15 -0.54 12.25 -12.61
CA ALA A 15 0.41 12.93 -11.72
C ALA A 15 1.23 11.95 -10.87
N LEU A 16 0.89 10.66 -10.85
CA LEU A 16 1.52 9.64 -10.03
C LEU A 16 2.51 8.79 -10.84
N SER A 17 3.56 8.30 -10.17
CA SER A 17 4.45 7.29 -10.74
C SER A 17 3.92 5.89 -10.43
N TRP A 18 3.67 5.09 -11.47
CA TRP A 18 3.22 3.71 -11.32
C TRP A 18 4.39 2.80 -10.92
N VAL A 19 4.19 2.03 -9.86
CA VAL A 19 5.15 1.03 -9.39
C VAL A 19 4.54 -0.36 -9.60
N PRO A 20 5.19 -1.25 -10.37
CA PRO A 20 4.66 -2.59 -10.58
C PRO A 20 4.78 -3.45 -9.32
N VAL A 21 3.78 -4.30 -9.09
CA VAL A 21 3.89 -5.39 -8.13
C VAL A 21 4.68 -6.53 -8.77
N ASP A 22 5.99 -6.54 -8.53
CA ASP A 22 6.89 -7.56 -9.04
C ASP A 22 7.07 -8.73 -8.06
N GLU A 23 7.96 -9.67 -8.41
CA GLU A 23 8.26 -10.81 -7.56
C GLU A 23 8.84 -10.39 -6.19
N ALA A 24 9.70 -9.36 -6.15
CA ALA A 24 10.33 -8.92 -4.92
C ALA A 24 9.31 -8.29 -3.95
N VAL A 25 8.42 -7.45 -4.46
CA VAL A 25 7.29 -6.88 -3.72
C VAL A 25 6.38 -8.00 -3.22
N SER A 26 5.99 -8.93 -4.10
CA SER A 26 5.08 -10.03 -3.76
C SER A 26 5.66 -10.94 -2.66
N ARG A 27 6.95 -11.30 -2.74
CA ARG A 27 7.63 -12.11 -1.73
C ARG A 27 7.69 -11.39 -0.38
N THR A 28 8.03 -10.10 -0.40
CA THR A 28 8.10 -9.28 0.80
C THR A 28 6.72 -9.16 1.46
N ALA A 29 5.68 -8.90 0.68
CA ALA A 29 4.30 -8.86 1.17
C ALA A 29 3.89 -10.19 1.82
N GLY A 30 4.22 -11.33 1.21
CA GLY A 30 3.97 -12.64 1.79
C GLY A 30 4.67 -12.87 3.14
N LEU A 31 5.90 -12.36 3.29
CA LEU A 31 6.63 -12.41 4.57
C LEU A 31 5.98 -11.54 5.64
N LEU A 32 5.49 -10.36 5.27
CA LEU A 32 4.73 -9.47 6.16
C LEU A 32 3.42 -10.12 6.58
N ALA A 33 2.65 -10.64 5.63
CA ALA A 33 1.38 -11.34 5.90
C ALA A 33 1.59 -12.52 6.84
N ARG A 34 2.61 -13.35 6.61
CA ARG A 34 2.96 -14.47 7.50
C ARG A 34 3.21 -14.01 8.94
N LYS A 35 3.82 -12.84 9.13
CA LYS A 35 4.17 -12.32 10.46
C LYS A 35 2.98 -11.65 11.16
N HIS A 36 2.12 -10.96 10.42
CA HIS A 36 1.14 -10.04 11.00
C HIS A 36 -0.31 -10.53 10.91
N ARG A 37 -0.67 -11.35 9.91
CA ARG A 37 -2.08 -11.74 9.66
C ARG A 37 -2.73 -12.49 10.83
N ALA A 38 -1.94 -13.25 11.59
CA ALA A 38 -2.46 -13.97 12.76
C ALA A 38 -2.82 -13.05 13.94
N ALA A 39 -2.19 -11.87 14.03
CA ALA A 39 -2.38 -10.92 15.12
C ALA A 39 -3.45 -9.87 14.81
N ASP A 40 -3.76 -9.66 13.53
CA ASP A 40 -4.73 -8.66 13.08
C ASP A 40 -5.50 -9.15 11.85
N SER A 41 -6.78 -9.47 12.05
CA SER A 41 -7.68 -9.94 10.99
C SER A 41 -8.19 -8.83 10.08
N GLY A 42 -7.90 -7.56 10.38
CA GLY A 42 -8.32 -6.40 9.58
C GLY A 42 -7.38 -6.06 8.44
N ILE A 43 -6.17 -6.64 8.40
CA ILE A 43 -5.16 -6.34 7.37
C ILE A 43 -5.37 -7.22 6.13
N ASP A 44 -5.60 -6.59 4.98
CA ASP A 44 -5.82 -7.28 3.71
C ASP A 44 -4.51 -7.51 2.93
N ASP A 45 -4.56 -8.37 1.91
CA ASP A 45 -3.42 -8.72 1.05
C ASP A 45 -2.84 -7.50 0.35
N VAL A 46 -3.70 -6.55 -0.01
CA VAL A 46 -3.30 -5.28 -0.62
C VAL A 46 -2.53 -4.39 0.35
N ASP A 47 -2.86 -4.39 1.64
CA ASP A 47 -2.13 -3.61 2.64
C ASP A 47 -0.68 -4.12 2.78
N TYR A 48 -0.48 -5.44 2.72
CA TYR A 48 0.85 -6.03 2.70
C TYR A 48 1.63 -5.68 1.43
N LEU A 49 0.97 -5.62 0.28
CA LEU A 49 1.58 -5.18 -0.99
C LEU A 49 1.99 -3.71 -0.96
N ILE A 50 1.15 -2.84 -0.40
CA ILE A 50 1.45 -1.42 -0.21
C ILE A 50 2.65 -1.25 0.72
N ALA A 51 2.65 -1.93 1.87
CA ALA A 51 3.76 -1.88 2.82
C ALA A 51 5.07 -2.42 2.22
N ALA A 52 5.01 -3.54 1.49
CA ALA A 52 6.15 -4.11 0.81
C ALA A 52 6.72 -3.16 -0.26
N THR A 53 5.84 -2.50 -1.03
CA THR A 53 6.24 -1.50 -2.02
C THR A 53 6.92 -0.31 -1.36
N ALA A 54 6.35 0.22 -0.27
CA ALA A 54 6.95 1.33 0.47
C ALA A 54 8.35 0.97 1.01
N LEU A 55 8.52 -0.23 1.57
CA LEU A 55 9.82 -0.72 2.04
C LEU A 55 10.82 -0.92 0.89
N ALA A 56 10.38 -1.43 -0.26
CA ALA A 56 11.26 -1.66 -1.41
C ALA A 56 11.79 -0.35 -2.03
N LEU A 57 11.00 0.72 -1.95
CA LEU A 57 11.35 2.04 -2.47
C LEU A 57 11.99 2.97 -1.44
N ASP A 58 12.10 2.53 -0.17
CA ASP A 58 12.47 3.39 0.96
C ASP A 58 11.59 4.66 1.03
N ALA A 59 10.28 4.49 0.82
CA ALA A 59 9.31 5.57 0.75
C ALA A 59 8.48 5.68 2.04
N GLU A 60 8.11 6.91 2.41
CA GLU A 60 7.18 7.17 3.51
C GLU A 60 5.73 6.91 3.05
N LEU A 61 5.03 5.99 3.73
CA LEU A 61 3.62 5.72 3.45
C LEU A 61 2.73 6.76 4.13
N LEU A 62 1.96 7.51 3.34
CA LEU A 62 0.91 8.39 3.85
C LEU A 62 -0.42 7.64 3.87
N THR A 63 -1.03 7.50 5.05
CA THR A 63 -2.32 6.80 5.21
C THR A 63 -3.09 7.30 6.43
N THR A 64 -4.41 7.29 6.35
CA THR A 64 -5.31 7.49 7.50
C THR A 64 -5.63 6.18 8.22
N ASN A 65 -5.36 5.03 7.60
CA ASN A 65 -5.63 3.69 8.15
C ASN A 65 -4.42 3.13 8.90
N LEU A 66 -3.87 3.86 9.87
CA LEU A 66 -2.63 3.50 10.56
C LEU A 66 -2.61 2.06 11.11
N HIS A 67 -3.76 1.58 11.59
CA HIS A 67 -3.89 0.24 12.15
C HIS A 67 -3.67 -0.90 11.13
N HIS A 68 -3.80 -0.64 9.82
CA HIS A 68 -3.51 -1.64 8.79
C HIS A 68 -2.00 -1.82 8.56
N PHE A 69 -1.18 -0.90 9.07
CA PHE A 69 0.25 -0.85 8.78
C PHE A 69 1.16 -1.02 10.01
N PRO A 70 0.92 -1.99 10.92
CA PRO A 70 1.74 -2.16 12.12
C PRO A 70 3.18 -2.62 11.82
N MET A 71 3.46 -3.03 10.58
CA MET A 71 4.78 -3.40 10.10
C MET A 71 5.66 -2.22 9.73
N LEU A 72 5.11 -1.01 9.59
CA LEU A 72 5.84 0.21 9.28
C LEU A 72 5.98 1.07 10.54
N PRO A 73 7.14 1.04 11.21
CA PRO A 73 7.31 1.77 12.47
C PRO A 73 7.34 3.28 12.24
N GLY A 74 6.73 4.03 13.16
CA GLY A 74 6.79 5.49 13.15
C GLY A 74 5.83 6.19 12.19
N LEU A 75 4.90 5.46 11.55
CA LEU A 75 3.83 6.05 10.76
C LEU A 75 3.00 7.05 11.56
N ARG A 76 2.69 8.17 10.91
CA ARG A 76 1.86 9.25 11.44
C ARG A 76 0.80 9.60 10.39
N PRO A 77 -0.38 10.07 10.82
CA PRO A 77 -1.38 10.51 9.86
C PRO A 77 -0.85 11.73 9.10
N PRO A 78 -1.14 11.84 7.80
CA PRO A 78 -0.61 12.92 6.95
C PRO A 78 -1.21 14.31 7.26
N TYR A 79 -2.34 14.37 7.96
CA TYR A 79 -3.05 15.59 8.35
C TYR A 79 -3.88 15.37 9.62
#